data_AF-A0A7Y1V5U1-F1
#
_entry.id   AF-A0A7Y1V5U1-F1
#
_cell.length_a   1.000
_cell.length_b   1.000
_cell.length_c   1.000
_cell.angle_alpha   90.00
_cell.angle_beta   90.00
_cell.angle_gamma   90.00
#
_symmetry.space_group_name_H-M   'P 1'
#
loop_
_entity.id
_entity.type
_entity.pdbx_description
1 polymer ?
#
loop_
_entity_poly.entity_id
_entity_poly.type
_entity_poly.pdbx_seq_one_letter_code
_entity_poly.pdbx_strand_id
1 'polypeptide(L)'
;MKGATQISGVGEAIFVSDLATCNFADQGADFAIQLDGDLVGCLLVFVESAECSPSGTYIEQGEEYFMGTFNGEEGTFRTSYRFEAKWEDCPALSGEIFGRCQHPIQRESGTGVFAGVSGRLDFKDNVETGALPYRGHLRY
;
A
#
# COMPACT_ATOMS: atom_id res chain seq x y z
N MET A 1 28.53 -3.90 -1.93
CA MET A 1 27.26 -3.25 -1.56
C MET A 1 26.34 -3.40 -2.77
N LYS A 2 25.29 -4.22 -2.70
CA LYS A 2 24.26 -4.19 -3.73
C LYS A 2 23.50 -2.87 -3.55
N GLY A 3 23.37 -2.09 -4.61
CA GLY A 3 22.65 -0.81 -4.56
C GLY A 3 21.15 -1.04 -4.29
N ALA A 4 20.41 0.05 -4.03
CA ALA A 4 18.96 -0.03 -3.94
C ALA A 4 18.36 -0.38 -5.31
N THR A 5 17.57 -1.45 -5.38
CA THR A 5 16.81 -1.83 -6.57
C THR A 5 15.56 -0.96 -6.65
N GLN A 6 15.40 -0.19 -7.72
CA GLN A 6 14.16 0.55 -7.96
C GLN A 6 13.03 -0.42 -8.33
N ILE A 7 11.83 -0.14 -7.83
CA ILE A 7 10.61 -0.89 -8.17
C ILE A 7 9.48 0.08 -8.52
N SER A 8 8.54 -0.37 -9.35
CA SER A 8 7.35 0.38 -9.74
C SER A 8 6.23 -0.52 -10.22
N GLY A 9 5.02 0.01 -10.21
CA GLY A 9 3.84 -0.70 -10.66
C GLY A 9 2.57 0.09 -10.39
N VAL A 10 1.44 -0.61 -10.34
CA VAL A 10 0.13 -0.04 -10.06
C VAL A 10 -0.57 -0.89 -9.01
N GLY A 11 -1.19 -0.22 -8.04
CA GLY A 11 -2.13 -0.81 -7.11
C GLY A 11 -3.58 -0.55 -7.51
N GLU A 12 -4.45 -1.50 -7.20
CA GLU A 12 -5.91 -1.35 -7.26
C GLU A 12 -6.50 -1.69 -5.89
N ALA A 13 -7.27 -0.77 -5.32
CA ALA A 13 -7.89 -0.98 -4.01
C ALA A 13 -9.07 -1.96 -4.14
N ILE A 14 -8.99 -3.06 -3.41
CA ILE A 14 -9.99 -4.11 -3.33
C ILE A 14 -10.78 -3.91 -2.03
N PHE A 15 -12.07 -3.61 -2.16
CA PHE A 15 -13.01 -3.48 -1.04
C PHE A 15 -13.94 -4.69 -0.92
N VAL A 16 -14.78 -4.71 0.11
CA VAL A 16 -15.69 -5.82 0.51
C VAL A 16 -16.52 -6.44 -0.63
N SER A 17 -16.70 -5.77 -1.76
CA SER A 17 -17.41 -6.32 -2.93
C SER A 17 -16.61 -7.36 -3.74
N ASP A 18 -15.30 -7.50 -3.52
CA ASP A 18 -14.42 -8.42 -4.27
C ASP A 18 -13.52 -9.26 -3.35
N LEU A 19 -14.12 -9.93 -2.36
CA LEU A 19 -13.41 -10.74 -1.34
C LEU A 19 -12.65 -11.95 -1.91
N ALA A 20 -12.95 -12.38 -3.14
CA ALA A 20 -12.22 -13.47 -3.77
C ALA A 20 -10.78 -13.07 -4.08
N THR A 21 -10.55 -11.80 -4.40
CA THR A 21 -9.23 -11.23 -4.64
C THR A 21 -8.57 -10.92 -3.29
N CYS A 22 -7.38 -11.49 -3.05
CA CYS A 22 -6.56 -11.35 -1.83
C CYS A 22 -7.08 -11.98 -0.53
N ASN A 23 -8.35 -12.40 -0.43
CA ASN A 23 -8.97 -12.97 0.78
C ASN A 23 -8.66 -12.18 2.07
N PHE A 24 -8.70 -10.85 1.99
CA PHE A 24 -8.18 -9.96 3.04
C PHE A 24 -9.06 -9.96 4.31
N ALA A 25 -10.37 -10.14 4.15
CA ALA A 25 -11.32 -10.15 5.27
C ALA A 25 -11.05 -11.31 6.23
N ASP A 26 -10.70 -12.50 5.72
CA ASP A 26 -10.32 -13.65 6.54
C ASP A 26 -9.02 -13.41 7.33
N GLN A 27 -8.19 -12.46 6.89
CA GLN A 27 -6.95 -12.05 7.57
C GLN A 27 -7.19 -10.91 8.57
N GLY A 28 -8.41 -10.39 8.67
CA GLY A 28 -8.77 -9.27 9.54
C GLY A 28 -8.27 -7.90 9.06
N ALA A 29 -7.93 -7.79 7.77
CA ALA A 29 -7.57 -6.50 7.16
C ALA A 29 -8.83 -5.69 6.81
N ASP A 30 -8.73 -4.36 6.84
CA ASP A 30 -9.84 -3.46 6.51
C ASP A 30 -10.12 -3.45 5.00
N PHE A 31 -9.06 -3.51 4.20
CA PHE A 31 -9.09 -3.66 2.75
C PHE A 31 -7.77 -4.24 2.24
N ALA A 32 -7.65 -4.45 0.94
CA ALA A 32 -6.38 -4.81 0.32
C ALA A 32 -6.10 -3.94 -0.91
N ILE A 33 -4.83 -3.84 -1.27
CA ILE A 33 -4.40 -3.29 -2.55
C ILE A 33 -3.79 -4.43 -3.35
N GLN A 34 -4.39 -4.77 -4.49
CA GLN A 34 -3.79 -5.70 -5.44
C GLN A 34 -2.69 -4.95 -6.18
N LEU A 35 -1.46 -5.47 -6.14
CA LEU A 35 -0.31 -4.90 -6.83
C LEU A 35 0.00 -5.70 -8.10
N ASP A 36 0.28 -4.95 -9.16
CA ASP A 36 0.86 -5.43 -10.42
C ASP A 36 2.11 -4.60 -10.78
N GLY A 37 3.02 -5.18 -11.55
CA GLY A 37 4.32 -4.57 -11.91
C GLY A 37 5.51 -5.35 -11.34
N ASP A 38 6.47 -4.65 -10.73
CA ASP A 38 7.65 -5.30 -10.15
C ASP A 38 7.30 -6.15 -8.91
N LEU A 39 6.34 -5.69 -8.12
CA LEU A 39 5.69 -6.48 -7.07
C LEU A 39 4.32 -6.92 -7.58
N VAL A 40 4.08 -8.23 -7.55
CA VAL A 40 2.79 -8.84 -7.92
C VAL A 40 2.22 -9.56 -6.71
N GLY A 41 1.04 -9.17 -6.25
CA GLY A 41 0.41 -9.78 -5.08
C GLY A 41 -0.58 -8.87 -4.37
N CYS A 42 -0.72 -9.06 -3.06
CA CYS A 42 -1.69 -8.36 -2.24
C CYS A 42 -1.00 -7.63 -1.10
N LEU A 43 -1.33 -6.36 -0.91
CA LEU A 43 -0.95 -5.56 0.25
C LEU A 43 -2.18 -5.42 1.14
N LEU A 44 -2.25 -6.20 2.21
CA LEU A 44 -3.37 -6.17 3.16
C LEU A 44 -3.19 -4.98 4.09
N VAL A 45 -4.21 -4.14 4.25
CA VAL A 45 -4.13 -2.88 5.02
C VAL A 45 -4.92 -3.01 6.32
N PHE A 46 -4.27 -2.61 7.41
CA PHE A 46 -4.82 -2.58 8.76
C PHE A 46 -4.75 -1.13 9.27
N VAL A 47 -5.89 -0.44 9.21
CA VAL A 47 -6.03 0.96 9.59
C VAL A 47 -5.98 1.08 11.11
N GLU A 48 -5.06 1.88 11.63
CA GLU A 48 -4.96 2.14 13.07
C GLU A 48 -5.64 3.44 13.47
N SER A 49 -5.56 4.47 12.62
CA SER A 49 -6.22 5.74 12.86
C SER A 49 -6.42 6.51 11.56
N ALA A 50 -7.53 7.25 11.51
CA ALA A 50 -7.86 8.17 10.44
C ALA A 50 -8.42 9.46 11.04
N GLU A 51 -8.05 10.59 10.46
CA GLU A 51 -8.56 11.90 10.86
C GLU A 51 -8.88 12.80 9.66
N CYS A 52 -9.97 13.55 9.79
CA CYS A 52 -10.35 14.61 8.89
C CYS A 52 -10.23 15.97 9.57
N SER A 53 -9.59 16.90 8.89
CA SER A 53 -9.65 18.32 9.26
C SER A 53 -10.88 19.00 8.62
N PRO A 54 -11.41 20.09 9.23
CA PRO A 54 -12.45 20.91 8.60
C PRO A 54 -12.05 21.51 7.25
N SER A 55 -10.73 21.57 6.97
CA SER A 55 -10.23 22.09 5.70
C SER A 55 -10.36 21.08 4.55
N GLY A 56 -10.68 19.82 4.83
CA GLY A 56 -10.72 18.72 3.85
C GLY A 56 -9.42 17.90 3.76
N THR A 57 -8.42 18.17 4.61
CA THR A 57 -7.24 17.30 4.72
C THR A 57 -7.60 16.03 5.47
N TYR A 58 -7.22 14.89 4.91
CA TYR A 58 -7.33 13.54 5.48
C TYR A 58 -5.94 12.99 5.77
N ILE A 59 -5.79 12.36 6.94
CA ILE A 59 -4.58 11.62 7.29
C ILE A 59 -5.03 10.25 7.80
N GLU A 60 -4.42 9.21 7.26
CA GLU A 60 -4.62 7.83 7.70
C GLU A 60 -3.27 7.16 7.90
N GLN A 61 -3.17 6.30 8.92
CA GLN A 61 -1.97 5.54 9.21
C GLN A 61 -2.34 4.19 9.78
N GLY A 62 -1.43 3.25 9.60
CA GLY A 62 -1.53 1.92 10.15
C GLY A 62 -0.42 1.02 9.63
N GLU A 63 -0.74 -0.26 9.56
CA GLU A 63 0.19 -1.31 9.19
C GLU A 63 -0.32 -2.09 7.99
N GLU A 64 0.59 -2.70 7.25
CA GLU A 64 0.25 -3.48 6.08
C GLU A 64 1.08 -4.75 6.00
N TYR A 65 0.53 -5.74 5.30
CA TYR A 65 1.17 -7.03 5.06
C TYR A 65 1.15 -7.37 3.58
N PHE A 66 2.33 -7.36 2.97
CA PHE A 66 2.49 -7.78 1.58
C PHE A 66 2.65 -9.29 1.48
N MET A 67 1.88 -9.90 0.59
CA MET A 67 1.97 -11.30 0.18
C MET A 67 2.02 -11.38 -1.33
N GLY A 68 3.14 -11.83 -1.89
CA GLY A 68 3.26 -11.89 -3.33
C GLY A 68 4.64 -12.31 -3.81
N THR A 69 5.00 -11.79 -4.98
CA THR A 69 6.24 -12.14 -5.67
C THR A 69 7.05 -10.92 -6.07
N PHE A 70 8.36 -11.11 -6.18
CA PHE A 70 9.29 -10.19 -6.83
C PHE A 70 10.13 -11.00 -7.83
N ASN A 71 10.11 -10.61 -9.11
CA ASN A 71 10.68 -11.41 -10.21
C ASN A 71 10.16 -12.87 -10.25
N GLY A 72 8.90 -13.09 -9.85
CA GLY A 72 8.27 -14.42 -9.83
C GLY A 72 8.67 -15.32 -8.64
N GLU A 73 9.55 -14.85 -7.75
CA GLU A 73 9.89 -15.56 -6.51
C GLU A 73 9.00 -15.07 -5.36
N GLU A 74 8.47 -16.00 -4.56
CA GLU A 74 7.54 -15.70 -3.47
C GLU A 74 8.22 -15.13 -2.23
N GLY A 75 7.49 -14.30 -1.51
CA GLY A 75 7.84 -13.86 -0.18
C GLY A 75 6.81 -12.89 0.40
N THR A 76 7.07 -12.45 1.62
CA THR A 76 6.22 -11.50 2.33
C THR A 76 7.06 -10.45 3.03
N PHE A 77 6.48 -9.29 3.35
CA PHE A 77 7.06 -8.29 4.25
C PHE A 77 5.95 -7.45 4.87
N ARG A 78 6.29 -6.65 5.88
CA ARG A 78 5.37 -5.67 6.48
C ARG A 78 5.83 -4.25 6.19
N THR A 79 4.88 -3.34 6.07
CA THR A 79 5.10 -1.90 6.00
C THR A 79 4.26 -1.23 7.06
N SER A 80 4.76 -0.13 7.62
CA SER A 80 3.84 0.87 8.18
C SER A 80 3.52 1.87 7.09
N TYR A 81 2.36 2.49 7.13
CA TYR A 81 1.98 3.48 6.13
C TYR A 81 1.48 4.78 6.73
N ARG A 82 1.60 5.85 5.93
CA ARG A 82 1.02 7.15 6.21
C ARG A 82 0.48 7.74 4.92
N PHE A 83 -0.84 7.78 4.83
CA PHE A 83 -1.60 8.37 3.75
C PHE A 83 -1.98 9.81 4.08
N GLU A 84 -1.81 10.70 3.11
CA GLU A 84 -2.22 12.09 3.18
C GLU A 84 -3.01 12.44 1.92
N ALA A 85 -4.24 12.91 2.11
CA ALA A 85 -5.09 13.30 1.00
C ALA A 85 -5.84 14.61 1.25
N LYS A 86 -6.41 15.13 0.17
CA LYS A 86 -7.31 16.27 0.18
C LYS A 86 -8.62 15.86 -0.48
N TRP A 87 -9.72 16.14 0.19
CA TRP A 87 -11.08 15.85 -0.26
C TRP A 87 -11.91 17.13 -0.30
N GLU A 88 -12.88 17.18 -1.22
CA GLU A 88 -13.95 18.18 -1.22
C GLU A 88 -14.86 17.99 0.01
N ASP A 89 -15.23 16.74 0.30
CA ASP A 89 -15.95 16.33 1.51
C ASP A 89 -15.19 15.21 2.22
N CYS A 90 -14.36 15.57 3.20
CA CYS A 90 -13.52 14.63 3.93
C CYS A 90 -14.34 13.66 4.81
N PRO A 91 -15.31 14.09 5.62
CA PRO A 91 -16.14 13.16 6.40
C PRO A 91 -16.84 12.08 5.55
N ALA A 92 -17.22 12.40 4.31
CA ALA A 92 -17.82 11.44 3.38
C ALA A 92 -16.80 10.72 2.49
N LEU A 93 -15.51 11.09 2.55
CA LEU A 93 -14.45 10.66 1.63
C LEU A 93 -14.91 10.75 0.16
N SER A 94 -15.45 11.91 -0.21
CA SER A 94 -16.02 12.17 -1.54
C SER A 94 -15.33 13.34 -2.21
N GLY A 95 -15.10 13.20 -3.52
CA GLY A 95 -14.41 14.20 -4.34
C GLY A 95 -12.93 14.34 -3.95
N GLU A 96 -12.16 13.28 -4.11
CA GLU A 96 -10.71 13.35 -3.88
C GLU A 96 -10.05 14.33 -4.85
N ILE A 97 -9.22 15.23 -4.31
CA ILE A 97 -8.45 16.22 -5.07
C ILE A 97 -7.03 15.71 -5.31
N PHE A 98 -6.40 15.12 -4.29
CA PHE A 98 -5.14 14.38 -4.42
C PHE A 98 -4.90 13.50 -3.19
N GLY A 99 -4.18 12.40 -3.41
CA GLY A 99 -3.73 11.49 -2.37
C GLY A 99 -2.29 11.05 -2.62
N ARG A 100 -1.56 10.80 -1.53
CA ARG A 100 -0.22 10.21 -1.56
C ARG A 100 -0.01 9.37 -0.32
N CYS A 101 0.75 8.30 -0.45
CA CYS A 101 1.07 7.44 0.67
C CYS A 101 2.54 7.03 0.69
N GLN A 102 3.10 6.94 1.88
CA GLN A 102 4.46 6.44 2.12
C GLN A 102 4.36 5.14 2.92
N HIS A 103 5.04 4.10 2.45
CA HIS A 103 4.98 2.74 3.00
C HIS A 103 6.40 2.22 3.30
N PRO A 104 7.08 2.73 4.34
CA PRO A 104 8.38 2.21 4.75
C PRO A 104 8.30 0.72 5.14
N ILE A 105 9.21 -0.08 4.60
CA ILE A 105 9.28 -1.51 4.92
C ILE A 105 9.84 -1.67 6.33
N GLN A 106 9.12 -2.40 7.18
CA GLN A 106 9.54 -2.73 8.53
C GLN A 106 10.78 -3.63 8.47
N ARG A 107 11.81 -3.29 9.25
CA ARG A 107 13.05 -4.08 9.34
C ARG A 107 12.73 -5.50 9.82
N GLU A 108 13.43 -6.49 9.26
CA GLU A 108 13.35 -7.90 9.66
C GLU A 108 11.96 -8.55 9.50
N SER A 109 11.03 -7.87 8.83
CA SER A 109 9.68 -8.41 8.54
C SER A 109 9.65 -9.33 7.31
N GLY A 110 10.69 -9.29 6.49
CA GLY A 110 10.73 -9.95 5.20
C GLY A 110 10.99 -11.46 5.27
N THR A 111 10.32 -12.22 4.40
CA THR A 111 10.50 -13.67 4.23
C THR A 111 10.71 -14.03 2.76
N GLY A 112 11.18 -15.25 2.47
CA GLY A 112 11.41 -15.70 1.10
C GLY A 112 12.40 -14.80 0.35
N VAL A 113 12.04 -14.38 -0.86
CA VAL A 113 12.85 -13.43 -1.67
C VAL A 113 13.09 -12.10 -0.95
N PHE A 114 12.26 -11.74 0.03
CA PHE A 114 12.36 -10.52 0.82
C PHE A 114 13.11 -10.70 2.14
N ALA A 115 13.74 -11.85 2.41
CA ALA A 115 14.51 -12.03 3.64
C ALA A 115 15.61 -10.95 3.77
N GLY A 116 15.57 -10.19 4.88
CA GLY A 116 16.50 -9.08 5.12
C GLY A 116 16.20 -7.79 4.35
N VAL A 117 15.05 -7.70 3.68
CA VAL A 117 14.69 -6.51 2.91
C VAL A 117 14.51 -5.27 3.79
N SER A 118 14.88 -4.12 3.24
CA SER A 118 14.48 -2.80 3.71
C SER A 118 14.16 -1.91 2.52
N GLY A 119 13.58 -0.74 2.76
CA GLY A 119 13.21 0.18 1.69
C GLY A 119 11.89 0.85 1.94
N ARG A 120 11.22 1.26 0.86
CA ARG A 120 9.94 1.96 0.92
C ARG A 120 9.21 1.88 -0.41
N LEU A 121 7.89 1.84 -0.35
CA LEU A 121 6.99 2.12 -1.47
C LEU A 121 6.34 3.50 -1.27
N ASP A 122 6.13 4.23 -2.34
CA ASP A 122 5.48 5.54 -2.38
C ASP A 122 4.37 5.47 -3.43
N PHE A 123 3.12 5.62 -2.99
CA PHE A 123 1.93 5.59 -3.84
C PHE A 123 1.44 7.01 -4.09
N LYS A 124 0.85 7.22 -5.26
CA LYS A 124 0.14 8.44 -5.62
C LYS A 124 -1.18 8.08 -6.26
N ASP A 125 -2.24 8.71 -5.78
CA ASP A 125 -3.59 8.38 -6.22
C ASP A 125 -3.86 9.04 -7.57
N ASN A 126 -4.39 8.24 -8.50
CA ASN A 126 -4.95 8.76 -9.73
C ASN A 126 -6.45 8.95 -9.52
N VAL A 127 -6.84 10.16 -9.11
CA VAL A 127 -8.24 10.53 -8.81
C VAL A 127 -9.19 10.35 -10.00
N GLU A 128 -8.69 10.30 -11.24
CA GLU A 128 -9.52 10.07 -12.42
C GLU A 128 -9.85 8.59 -12.64
N THR A 129 -8.91 7.70 -12.31
CA THR A 129 -9.04 6.26 -12.62
C THR A 129 -9.18 5.38 -11.40
N GLY A 130 -8.96 5.90 -10.19
CA GLY A 130 -8.87 5.13 -8.94
C GLY A 130 -7.62 4.25 -8.84
N ALA A 131 -6.71 4.33 -9.81
CA ALA A 131 -5.48 3.53 -9.79
C ALA A 131 -4.47 4.15 -8.83
N LEU A 132 -3.64 3.32 -8.22
CA LEU A 132 -2.62 3.72 -7.26
C LEU A 132 -1.21 3.43 -7.81
N PRO A 133 -0.70 4.19 -8.81
CA PRO A 133 0.69 4.07 -9.24
C PRO A 133 1.66 4.15 -8.06
N TYR A 134 2.57 3.19 -7.98
CA TYR A 134 3.62 3.19 -6.96
C TYR A 134 5.01 3.21 -7.58
N ARG A 135 5.92 3.80 -6.82
CA ARG A 135 7.37 3.69 -7.02
C ARG A 135 8.03 3.41 -5.69
N GLY A 136 9.21 2.82 -5.72
CA GLY A 136 9.89 2.51 -4.48
C GLY A 136 11.28 1.97 -4.71
N HIS A 137 11.85 1.43 -3.65
CA HIS A 137 13.09 0.72 -3.75
C HIS A 137 13.24 -0.35 -2.68
N LEU A 138 13.91 -1.43 -3.03
CA LEU A 138 14.31 -2.54 -2.15
C LEU A 138 15.81 -2.49 -1.90
N ARG A 139 16.25 -2.80 -0.68
CA ARG A 139 17.65 -2.87 -0.25
C ARG A 139 17.89 -4.14 0.55
N TYR A 140 19.09 -4.71 0.40
CA TYR A 140 19.58 -5.92 1.06
C TYR A 140 21.05 -5.76 1.46
#